data_AF-A0A1Q9D6S5-F1
#
_entry.id   AF-A0A1Q9D6S5-F1
#
_cell.length_a   1.000
_cell.length_b   1.000
_cell.length_c   1.000
_cell.angle_alpha   90.00
_cell.angle_beta   90.00
_cell.angle_gamma   90.00
#
_symmetry.space_group_name_H-M   'P 1'
#
loop_
_entity.id
_entity.type
_entity.pdbx_description
1 polymer ?
#
loop_
_entity_poly.entity_id
_entity_poly.type
_entity_poly.pdbx_seq_one_letter_code
_entity_poly.pdbx_strand_id
1 'polypeptide(L)'
;MSGNGRGDQNVDSEDESCRVDMFQDVVSATQKTRYQGNTVHFWTFPHTTKDGAVTATTHTKKHLAKMLKEAYGADNIEFYVIVSEQHAQSERAWERTYHWHALLKLTRRIKWKALARQLREKRLFGHLALPRLHADFFRCLRYLVAPTTRKGQDQLDPNPYFSSHFPVDMMEKRMRKYFNISLRPSDMYSIVRQMKFTSYQQLIDWALEQRRRGNGIYEKFLAKQGQKMPGLFASWMQILCEPATAAGLRKQRLELWDRAAQTPCSCVSPNRLQDALDRLLEHHGKCPGRWAFCLTKLLRIGTTAKNSNILLWGESNSGKTALTRPLIHIFENHVFLRPNRGDTFVLQGLEKMLISVFQDWRLSTTPLPYDTLLLLLEGESVSCAVKNSAPVLVHHPPPFIITTQTKVVPKTPRGDPDEEERKAFQNRFGLRWCFKNALSSVQRDPALKLCYSCKGCYVRWINRWYEQYVVDNPGIDSEVRMVEATLEKQATEEPSASSSKRGHKRKSEEPCIPPRHHQLEERKSEEPCTPPRHHQLEAHAEEPKTPLLEQQEVNASSPLLTASPLPRMNPDCPYAVTHAWKDGELLEVTPLKQSAENTVFFENFF
;
A
#
# COMPACT_ATOMS: atom_id res chain seq x y z
N MET A 1 81.28 7.90 -2.55
CA MET A 1 80.26 8.32 -3.53
C MET A 1 79.22 7.21 -3.58
N SER A 2 78.28 7.20 -2.64
CA SER A 2 76.92 7.81 -2.72
C SER A 2 75.94 6.87 -3.44
N GLY A 3 75.14 6.14 -2.64
CA GLY A 3 74.07 5.28 -3.13
C GLY A 3 73.37 4.55 -1.98
N ASN A 4 72.48 5.26 -1.31
CA ASN A 4 71.71 4.81 -0.14
C ASN A 4 70.83 3.58 -0.42
N GLY A 5 71.00 2.55 0.39
CA GLY A 5 69.98 1.52 0.62
C GLY A 5 68.97 1.98 1.69
N ARG A 6 67.69 1.71 1.46
CA ARG A 6 66.66 1.72 2.51
C ARG A 6 66.00 0.35 2.52
N GLY A 7 66.14 -0.33 3.65
CA GLY A 7 65.43 -1.56 3.96
C GLY A 7 64.00 -1.25 4.38
N ASP A 8 63.10 -2.13 3.97
CA ASP A 8 61.75 -2.26 4.49
C ASP A 8 61.81 -2.75 5.94
N GLN A 9 61.20 -2.00 6.86
CA GLN A 9 60.81 -2.49 8.16
C GLN A 9 59.29 -2.41 8.25
N ASN A 10 58.67 -3.59 8.36
CA ASN A 10 57.32 -3.79 8.89
C ASN A 10 57.26 -3.19 10.29
N VAL A 11 56.28 -2.31 10.52
CA VAL A 11 55.81 -1.95 11.86
C VAL A 11 54.31 -2.18 11.88
N ASP A 12 53.92 -2.98 12.86
CA ASP A 12 52.58 -3.45 13.16
C ASP A 12 51.58 -2.29 13.30
N SER A 13 50.42 -2.47 12.65
CA SER A 13 49.28 -1.56 12.74
C SER A 13 48.48 -1.84 14.02
N GLU A 14 48.91 -1.26 15.13
CA GLU A 14 48.06 -0.94 16.26
C GLU A 14 47.53 0.49 16.08
N ASP A 15 46.38 0.62 15.43
CA ASP A 15 45.66 1.89 15.33
C ASP A 15 44.15 1.67 15.63
N GLU A 16 43.89 0.99 16.74
CA GLU A 16 42.66 1.14 17.52
C GLU A 16 42.93 2.14 18.66
N SER A 17 42.90 3.44 18.34
CA SER A 17 42.75 4.46 19.38
C SER A 17 41.82 5.59 18.92
N CYS A 18 40.75 5.79 19.69
CA CYS A 18 39.96 7.00 19.79
C CYS A 18 39.64 7.79 18.50
N ARG A 19 38.56 7.42 17.81
CA ARG A 19 37.79 8.35 16.93
C ARG A 19 37.01 9.42 17.72
N VAL A 20 37.60 9.99 18.77
CA VAL A 20 37.09 11.14 19.51
C VAL A 20 38.02 12.33 19.27
N ASP A 21 38.14 12.77 18.01
CA ASP A 21 38.73 14.08 17.71
C ASP A 21 38.38 14.66 16.32
N MET A 22 37.14 14.44 15.82
CA MET A 22 36.67 15.12 14.59
C MET A 22 36.38 16.63 14.77
N PHE A 23 36.84 17.27 15.85
CA PHE A 23 36.58 18.68 16.14
C PHE A 23 37.86 19.54 16.21
N GLN A 24 38.99 19.01 15.76
CA GLN A 24 40.23 19.74 15.55
C GLN A 24 40.54 19.93 14.06
N ASP A 25 39.58 20.41 13.29
CA ASP A 25 39.84 21.52 12.37
C ASP A 25 38.54 21.90 11.67
N VAL A 26 38.33 23.21 11.65
CA VAL A 26 37.41 23.95 10.79
C VAL A 26 37.09 23.17 9.51
N VAL A 27 35.81 22.92 9.25
CA VAL A 27 35.36 22.52 7.91
C VAL A 27 35.90 23.57 6.94
N SER A 28 37.00 23.23 6.27
CA SER A 28 37.40 23.96 5.07
C SER A 28 36.19 23.89 4.16
N ALA A 29 35.75 25.05 3.65
CA ALA A 29 34.92 25.04 2.44
C ALA A 29 35.66 24.11 1.47
N THR A 30 35.09 22.93 1.20
CA THR A 30 35.72 21.88 0.40
C THR A 30 36.36 22.55 -0.81
N GLN A 31 37.69 22.39 -0.99
CA GLN A 31 38.51 23.10 -1.98
C GLN A 31 37.95 23.10 -3.42
N LYS A 32 36.96 22.26 -3.72
CA LYS A 32 36.30 22.14 -5.03
C LYS A 32 35.38 23.31 -5.41
N THR A 33 35.05 24.25 -4.52
CA THR A 33 34.31 25.46 -4.90
C THR A 33 35.16 26.71 -4.65
N ARG A 34 35.58 27.39 -5.73
CA ARG A 34 36.14 28.75 -5.64
C ARG A 34 35.17 29.61 -4.83
N TYR A 35 35.57 30.02 -3.63
CA TYR A 35 34.75 30.83 -2.72
C TYR A 35 34.46 32.19 -3.38
N GLN A 36 33.32 32.31 -4.05
CA GLN A 36 32.74 33.58 -4.47
C GLN A 36 31.87 34.06 -3.31
N GLY A 37 32.43 34.84 -2.39
CA GLY A 37 31.85 35.11 -1.07
C GLY A 37 30.32 35.28 -1.03
N ASN A 38 29.66 34.58 -0.12
CA ASN A 38 28.22 34.67 0.07
C ASN A 38 27.88 35.82 1.01
N THR A 39 26.74 36.48 0.80
CA THR A 39 26.23 37.52 1.73
C THR A 39 25.36 36.92 2.85
N VAL A 40 25.16 35.60 2.87
CA VAL A 40 24.36 34.92 3.90
C VAL A 40 25.22 33.86 4.54
N HIS A 41 25.47 34.01 5.84
CA HIS A 41 26.29 33.10 6.64
C HIS A 41 25.40 32.45 7.70
N PHE A 42 25.35 31.11 7.73
CA PHE A 42 24.59 30.36 8.71
C PHE A 42 25.53 29.59 9.62
N TRP A 43 25.57 29.96 10.89
CA TRP A 43 26.44 29.34 11.88
C TRP A 43 25.67 28.41 12.80
N THR A 44 26.34 27.35 13.19
CA THR A 44 25.98 26.49 14.31
C THR A 44 27.13 26.52 15.30
N PHE A 45 26.89 26.98 16.53
CA PHE A 45 27.85 26.97 17.62
C PHE A 45 27.49 25.84 18.58
N PRO A 46 28.03 24.63 18.37
CA PRO A 46 27.71 23.48 19.19
C PRO A 46 28.23 23.66 20.62
N HIS A 47 27.70 22.87 21.55
CA HIS A 47 28.36 22.69 22.83
C HIS A 47 29.73 22.05 22.59
N THR A 48 30.80 22.73 23.02
CA THR A 48 32.18 22.21 22.92
C THR A 48 32.74 22.01 24.32
N THR A 49 33.53 20.95 24.50
CA THR A 49 34.25 20.65 25.74
C THR A 49 35.59 21.39 25.83
N LYS A 50 35.96 22.18 24.80
CA LYS A 50 37.20 22.97 24.83
C LYS A 50 37.11 24.02 25.92
N ASP A 51 38.11 24.02 26.80
CA ASP A 51 38.15 24.92 27.93
C ASP A 51 38.18 26.39 27.48
N GLY A 52 37.36 27.22 28.13
CA GLY A 52 37.18 28.63 27.81
C GLY A 52 36.53 28.93 26.45
N ALA A 53 35.91 27.96 25.78
CA ALA A 53 35.15 28.21 24.57
C ALA A 53 33.77 28.83 24.89
N VAL A 54 33.32 29.72 24.00
CA VAL A 54 31.98 30.30 24.12
C VAL A 54 30.94 29.26 23.73
N THR A 55 30.12 28.84 24.69
CA THR A 55 29.01 27.89 24.49
C THR A 55 27.65 28.54 24.79
N ALA A 56 26.56 27.86 24.38
CA ALA A 56 25.21 28.31 24.70
C ALA A 56 24.83 28.24 26.19
N THR A 57 25.57 27.44 26.95
CA THR A 57 25.41 27.31 28.39
C THR A 57 26.13 28.40 29.18
N THR A 58 27.19 28.99 28.61
CA THR A 58 28.05 29.95 29.31
C THR A 58 27.81 31.40 28.89
N HIS A 59 27.23 31.64 27.72
CA HIS A 59 27.08 32.98 27.16
C HIS A 59 25.70 33.23 26.57
N THR A 60 25.22 34.46 26.73
CA THR A 60 23.92 34.90 26.19
C THR A 60 23.98 35.15 24.68
N LYS A 61 22.81 35.11 24.01
CA LYS A 61 22.68 35.50 22.58
C LYS A 61 23.23 36.90 22.31
N LYS A 62 23.02 37.83 23.24
CA LYS A 62 23.55 39.21 23.17
C LYS A 62 25.07 39.24 23.17
N HIS A 63 25.70 38.42 24.01
CA HIS A 63 27.16 38.29 24.05
C HIS A 63 27.70 37.70 22.75
N LEU A 64 27.09 36.62 22.23
CA LEU A 64 27.45 36.04 20.94
C LEU A 64 27.33 37.06 19.79
N ALA A 65 26.24 37.84 19.77
CA ALA A 65 26.06 38.90 18.78
C ALA A 65 27.16 39.98 18.86
N LYS A 66 27.56 40.38 20.07
CA LYS A 66 28.66 41.35 20.26
C LYS A 66 29.95 40.84 19.65
N MET A 67 30.34 39.60 19.94
CA MET A 67 31.56 39.03 19.38
C MET A 67 31.48 38.83 17.87
N LEU A 68 30.32 38.44 17.33
CA LEU A 68 30.11 38.35 15.90
C LEU A 68 30.23 39.73 15.23
N LYS A 69 29.69 40.79 15.82
CA LYS A 69 29.88 42.17 15.31
C LYS A 69 31.34 42.59 15.33
N GLU A 70 32.08 42.27 16.39
CA GLU A 70 33.51 42.57 16.47
C GLU A 70 34.33 41.78 15.44
N ALA A 71 33.99 40.51 15.19
CA ALA A 71 34.71 39.65 14.25
C ALA A 71 34.36 39.90 12.77
N TYR A 72 33.14 40.36 12.49
CA TYR A 72 32.73 40.70 11.13
C TYR A 72 32.97 42.16 10.79
N GLY A 73 33.06 43.04 11.80
CA GLY A 73 32.88 44.49 11.67
C GLY A 73 31.39 44.83 11.63
N ALA A 74 30.95 45.74 12.49
CA ALA A 74 29.53 46.09 12.65
C ALA A 74 28.89 46.53 11.32
N ASP A 75 29.59 47.36 10.53
CA ASP A 75 29.11 47.89 9.25
C ASP A 75 28.98 46.83 8.14
N ASN A 76 29.56 45.64 8.36
CA ASN A 76 29.49 44.54 7.41
C ASN A 76 28.27 43.64 7.61
N ILE A 77 27.56 43.78 8.73
CA ILE A 77 26.36 42.99 9.02
C ILE A 77 25.13 43.87 8.81
N GLU A 78 24.33 43.54 7.80
CA GLU A 78 23.05 44.19 7.53
C GLU A 78 22.01 43.75 8.57
N PHE A 79 21.85 42.43 8.74
CA PHE A 79 20.92 41.83 9.68
C PHE A 79 21.53 40.59 10.33
N TYR A 80 21.13 40.28 11.56
CA TYR A 80 21.40 38.97 12.15
C TYR A 80 20.23 38.47 12.99
N VAL A 81 20.12 37.15 13.08
CA VAL A 81 19.21 36.45 13.99
C VAL A 81 20.01 35.37 14.70
N ILE A 82 19.91 35.32 16.02
CA ILE A 82 20.51 34.26 16.84
C ILE A 82 19.40 33.54 17.57
N VAL A 83 19.34 32.21 17.41
CA VAL A 83 18.35 31.36 18.07
C VAL A 83 18.99 30.25 18.88
N SER A 84 18.38 29.87 20.01
CA SER A 84 18.64 28.60 20.69
C SER A 84 17.95 27.46 19.98
N GLU A 85 18.62 26.33 19.85
CA GLU A 85 18.00 25.11 19.35
C GLU A 85 18.43 23.92 20.20
N GLN A 86 17.51 22.98 20.38
CA GLN A 86 17.75 21.71 21.04
C GLN A 86 17.02 20.61 20.27
N HIS A 87 17.76 19.57 19.90
CA HIS A 87 17.21 18.40 19.21
C HIS A 87 17.19 17.21 20.16
N ALA A 88 16.19 17.13 21.04
CA ALA A 88 16.08 16.08 22.05
C ALA A 88 16.18 14.65 21.46
N GLN A 89 15.75 14.47 20.22
CA GLN A 89 15.73 13.19 19.50
C GLN A 89 16.94 12.98 18.58
N SER A 90 17.95 13.86 18.58
CA SER A 90 19.13 13.66 17.74
C SER A 90 19.98 12.49 18.25
N GLU A 91 20.50 11.69 17.32
CA GLU A 91 21.51 10.65 17.60
C GLU A 91 22.82 11.25 18.13
N ARG A 92 23.08 12.53 17.83
CA ARG A 92 24.31 13.22 18.24
C ARG A 92 24.14 13.85 19.60
N ALA A 93 24.99 13.45 20.54
CA ALA A 93 24.98 13.95 21.93
C ALA A 93 24.97 15.49 22.04
N TRP A 94 25.75 16.19 21.21
CA TRP A 94 25.84 17.65 21.24
C TRP A 94 24.61 18.37 20.63
N GLU A 95 23.84 17.71 19.77
CA GLU A 95 22.58 18.27 19.22
C GLU A 95 21.44 18.17 20.25
N ARG A 96 21.55 17.23 21.20
CA ARG A 96 20.60 17.06 22.31
C ARG A 96 20.74 18.13 23.40
N THR A 97 21.84 18.87 23.43
CA THR A 97 22.02 20.03 24.31
C THR A 97 21.74 21.32 23.56
N TYR A 98 21.41 22.38 24.31
CA TYR A 98 21.20 23.70 23.71
C TYR A 98 22.46 24.17 22.99
N HIS A 99 22.28 24.65 21.77
CA HIS A 99 23.31 25.27 20.96
C HIS A 99 22.76 26.50 20.26
N TRP A 100 23.65 27.40 19.83
CA TRP A 100 23.25 28.60 19.11
C TRP A 100 23.29 28.36 17.60
N HIS A 101 22.25 28.80 16.91
CA HIS A 101 22.35 29.11 15.49
C HIS A 101 22.41 30.62 15.29
N ALA A 102 23.33 31.10 14.46
CA ALA A 102 23.37 32.50 14.06
C ALA A 102 23.29 32.63 12.55
N LEU A 103 22.25 33.29 12.07
CA LEU A 103 22.07 33.62 10.67
C LEU A 103 22.40 35.08 10.45
N LEU A 104 23.40 35.36 9.61
CA LEU A 104 23.84 36.72 9.29
C LEU A 104 23.60 37.04 7.82
N LYS A 105 23.06 38.22 7.56
CA LYS A 105 23.04 38.89 6.27
C LYS A 105 24.13 39.95 6.28
N LEU A 106 25.01 39.90 5.28
CA LEU A 106 26.14 40.80 5.16
C LEU A 106 25.88 41.84 4.06
N THR A 107 26.33 43.07 4.29
CA THR A 107 26.29 44.17 3.31
C THR A 107 27.27 43.93 2.16
N ARG A 108 28.36 43.22 2.43
CA ARG A 108 29.38 42.82 1.43
C ARG A 108 29.94 41.44 1.69
N ARG A 109 30.69 40.93 0.71
CA ARG A 109 31.40 39.65 0.79
C ARG A 109 32.65 39.78 1.67
N ILE A 110 32.92 38.80 2.53
CA ILE A 110 34.07 38.79 3.45
C ILE A 110 34.99 37.60 3.14
N LYS A 111 36.31 37.77 3.24
CA LYS A 111 37.27 36.67 3.08
C LYS A 111 37.30 35.78 4.31
N TRP A 112 37.00 34.50 4.12
CA TRP A 112 36.94 33.50 5.20
C TRP A 112 38.18 33.44 6.09
N LYS A 113 39.40 33.44 5.51
CA LYS A 113 40.66 33.30 6.26
C LYS A 113 40.81 34.38 7.35
N ALA A 114 40.47 35.63 7.03
CA ALA A 114 40.59 36.74 7.98
C ALA A 114 39.56 36.62 9.10
N LEU A 115 38.32 36.32 8.75
CA LEU A 115 37.23 36.11 9.68
C LEU A 115 37.48 34.92 10.63
N ALA A 116 37.94 33.79 10.09
CA ALA A 116 38.25 32.60 10.86
C ALA A 116 39.34 32.87 11.92
N ARG A 117 40.36 33.66 11.58
CA ARG A 117 41.39 34.10 12.54
C ARG A 117 40.77 34.92 13.68
N GLN A 118 39.95 35.92 13.37
CA GLN A 118 39.31 36.77 14.39
C GLN A 118 38.35 35.98 15.30
N LEU A 119 37.60 35.02 14.75
CA LEU A 119 36.72 34.16 15.54
C LEU A 119 37.54 33.26 16.50
N ARG A 120 38.66 32.70 16.05
CA ARG A 120 39.55 31.89 16.89
C ARG A 120 40.20 32.70 18.01
N GLU A 121 40.67 33.91 17.72
CA GLU A 121 41.20 34.85 18.73
C GLU A 121 40.16 35.14 19.83
N LYS A 122 38.87 35.17 19.46
CA LYS A 122 37.74 35.34 20.39
C LYS A 122 37.22 34.02 20.98
N ARG A 123 37.92 32.89 20.77
CA ARG A 123 37.53 31.55 21.22
C ARG A 123 36.11 31.13 20.78
N LEU A 124 35.68 31.61 19.61
CA LEU A 124 34.43 31.22 18.97
C LEU A 124 34.65 30.08 18.00
N PHE A 125 34.17 28.89 18.38
CA PHE A 125 34.25 27.68 17.58
C PHE A 125 32.85 27.30 17.11
N GLY A 126 32.67 27.21 15.80
CA GLY A 126 31.38 26.90 15.20
C GLY A 126 31.52 26.37 13.79
N HIS A 127 30.45 25.75 13.30
CA HIS A 127 30.31 25.27 11.94
C HIS A 127 29.61 26.33 11.09
N LEU A 128 30.28 26.80 10.04
CA LEU A 128 29.69 27.70 9.05
C LEU A 128 29.12 26.89 7.87
N ALA A 129 27.81 26.92 7.72
CA ALA A 129 27.13 26.49 6.50
C ALA A 129 26.97 27.68 5.55
N LEU A 130 27.40 27.49 4.31
CA LEU A 130 27.20 28.44 3.21
C LEU A 130 26.12 27.88 2.28
N PRO A 131 24.91 28.45 2.27
CA PRO A 131 23.86 27.98 1.38
C PRO A 131 24.31 28.08 -0.09
N ARG A 132 24.36 26.95 -0.80
CA ARG A 132 25.09 26.78 -2.09
C ARG A 132 24.58 27.62 -3.27
N LEU A 133 23.41 28.25 -3.20
CA LEU A 133 22.76 28.95 -4.32
C LEU A 133 22.04 30.18 -3.77
N HIS A 134 22.71 31.36 -3.68
CA HIS A 134 22.13 32.66 -3.28
C HIS A 134 20.89 32.55 -2.38
N ALA A 135 20.98 31.75 -1.30
CA ALA A 135 19.77 31.29 -0.65
C ALA A 135 19.24 32.47 0.16
N ASP A 136 18.09 32.95 -0.27
CA ASP A 136 17.32 33.98 0.40
C ASP A 136 17.47 33.85 1.92
N PHE A 137 17.99 34.90 2.56
CA PHE A 137 18.16 34.96 4.00
C PHE A 137 16.89 34.52 4.73
N PHE A 138 15.71 34.89 4.20
CA PHE A 138 14.42 34.51 4.76
C PHE A 138 14.11 33.01 4.67
N ARG A 139 14.68 32.31 3.68
CA ARG A 139 14.55 30.85 3.56
C ARG A 139 15.37 30.13 4.62
N CYS A 140 16.58 30.63 4.93
CA CYS A 140 17.37 30.14 6.05
C CYS A 140 16.74 30.51 7.38
N LEU A 141 16.20 31.73 7.50
CA LEU A 141 15.50 32.17 8.71
C LEU A 141 14.30 31.28 9.01
N ARG A 142 13.53 30.91 7.99
CA ARG A 142 12.41 29.98 8.12
C ARG A 142 12.80 28.67 8.80
N TYR A 143 13.98 28.13 8.50
CA TYR A 143 14.46 26.91 9.17
C TYR A 143 14.63 27.11 10.68
N LEU A 144 15.02 28.32 11.10
CA LEU A 144 15.25 28.65 12.51
C LEU A 144 13.97 28.94 13.28
N VAL A 145 13.02 29.65 12.66
CA VAL A 145 11.88 30.26 13.36
C VAL A 145 10.51 29.69 13.00
N ALA A 146 10.43 28.77 12.03
CA ALA A 146 9.15 28.14 11.66
C ALA A 146 9.16 26.63 11.99
N PRO A 147 8.03 26.08 12.47
CA PRO A 147 7.91 24.66 12.73
C PRO A 147 7.98 23.87 11.42
N THR A 148 8.54 22.67 11.51
CA THR A 148 8.67 21.72 10.39
C THR A 148 8.11 20.35 10.81
N THR A 149 8.07 19.37 9.91
CA THR A 149 7.71 17.98 10.27
C THR A 149 8.63 17.38 11.33
N ARG A 150 9.86 17.90 11.47
CA ARG A 150 10.87 17.38 12.39
C ARG A 150 11.06 18.25 13.64
N LYS A 151 10.67 19.53 13.57
CA LYS A 151 10.87 20.54 14.62
C LYS A 151 9.53 21.18 14.97
N GLY A 152 8.97 20.80 16.11
CA GLY A 152 7.73 21.38 16.64
C GLY A 152 7.92 22.83 17.10
N GLN A 153 6.81 23.51 17.38
CA GLN A 153 6.81 24.89 17.88
C GLN A 153 7.50 25.00 19.25
N ASP A 154 7.36 23.97 20.08
CA ASP A 154 7.99 23.80 21.39
C ASP A 154 9.52 23.71 21.33
N GLN A 155 10.07 23.29 20.19
CA GLN A 155 11.50 23.18 19.94
C GLN A 155 12.09 24.43 19.27
N LEU A 156 11.25 25.42 18.93
CA LEU A 156 11.71 26.70 18.43
C LEU A 156 12.12 27.58 19.60
N ASP A 157 13.09 28.46 19.35
CA ASP A 157 13.45 29.47 20.32
C ASP A 157 12.26 30.41 20.58
N PRO A 158 11.75 30.51 21.83
CA PRO A 158 10.67 31.43 22.14
C PRO A 158 11.12 32.89 22.10
N ASN A 159 12.43 33.15 22.23
CA ASN A 159 12.99 34.50 22.36
C ASN A 159 14.18 34.72 21.39
N PRO A 160 13.97 34.59 20.07
CA PRO A 160 15.02 34.80 19.07
C PRO A 160 15.62 36.21 19.19
N TYR A 161 16.95 36.31 19.11
CA TYR A 161 17.66 37.59 19.25
C TYR A 161 17.96 38.19 17.89
N PHE A 162 17.25 39.27 17.54
CA PHE A 162 17.38 39.99 16.28
C PHE A 162 18.32 41.20 16.40
N SER A 163 18.90 41.61 15.27
CA SER A 163 19.53 42.94 15.15
C SER A 163 18.50 44.07 15.31
N SER A 164 18.93 45.23 15.82
CA SER A 164 18.07 46.41 16.00
C SER A 164 17.36 46.88 14.72
N HIS A 165 18.01 46.72 13.57
CA HIS A 165 17.47 47.11 12.26
C HIS A 165 16.78 45.96 11.52
N PHE A 166 16.50 44.84 12.20
CA PHE A 166 15.89 43.69 11.55
C PHE A 166 14.46 44.02 11.07
N PRO A 167 14.11 43.80 9.78
CA PRO A 167 12.79 44.13 9.27
C PRO A 167 11.78 43.05 9.66
N VAL A 168 11.28 43.11 10.90
CA VAL A 168 10.32 42.15 11.46
C VAL A 168 9.07 42.04 10.58
N ASP A 169 8.52 43.16 10.12
CA ASP A 169 7.34 43.17 9.23
C ASP A 169 7.57 42.40 7.92
N MET A 170 8.78 42.50 7.37
CA MET A 170 9.13 41.78 6.15
C MET A 170 9.28 40.28 6.42
N MET A 171 9.81 39.91 7.59
CA MET A 171 9.80 38.52 8.05
C MET A 171 8.38 38.02 8.16
N GLU A 172 7.50 38.71 8.89
CA GLU A 172 6.11 38.29 9.06
C GLU A 172 5.37 38.17 7.73
N LYS A 173 5.49 39.15 6.83
CA LYS A 173 4.87 39.14 5.51
C LYS A 173 5.37 37.97 4.66
N ARG A 174 6.69 37.72 4.64
CA ARG A 174 7.27 36.59 3.91
C ARG A 174 6.92 35.25 4.55
N MET A 175 6.93 35.17 5.88
CA MET A 175 6.60 33.97 6.65
C MET A 175 5.11 33.61 6.55
N ARG A 176 4.20 34.59 6.50
CA ARG A 176 2.75 34.38 6.32
C ARG A 176 2.44 33.58 5.07
N LYS A 177 3.18 33.81 3.96
CA LYS A 177 3.06 32.99 2.74
C LYS A 177 3.46 31.52 2.97
N TYR A 178 4.39 31.27 3.87
CA TYR A 178 4.85 29.92 4.21
C TYR A 178 3.93 29.22 5.21
N PHE A 179 3.37 29.96 6.18
CA PHE A 179 2.37 29.45 7.11
C PHE A 179 1.03 29.13 6.42
N ASN A 180 0.72 29.83 5.33
CA ASN A 180 -0.46 29.59 4.51
C ASN A 180 -0.20 28.68 3.31
N ILE A 181 0.89 27.89 3.29
CA ILE A 181 1.08 26.91 2.21
C ILE A 181 -0.11 25.95 2.24
N SER A 182 -0.87 25.91 1.15
CA SER A 182 -1.82 24.82 0.95
C SER A 182 -1.00 23.59 0.55
N LEU A 183 -1.02 22.56 1.37
CA LEU A 183 -0.50 21.25 0.96
C LEU A 183 -1.25 20.78 -0.28
N ARG A 184 -0.52 20.17 -1.22
CA ARG A 184 -1.10 19.43 -2.34
C ARG A 184 -1.18 17.95 -1.98
N PRO A 185 -2.07 17.16 -2.64
CA PRO A 185 -2.09 15.71 -2.48
C PRO A 185 -0.72 15.04 -2.66
N SER A 186 0.10 15.50 -3.61
CA SER A 186 1.46 14.97 -3.83
C SER A 186 2.42 15.21 -2.66
N ASP A 187 2.26 16.35 -1.96
CA ASP A 187 3.08 16.67 -0.80
C ASP A 187 2.71 15.73 0.35
N MET A 188 1.42 15.47 0.54
CA MET A 188 0.94 14.53 1.56
C MET A 188 1.31 13.07 1.23
N TYR A 189 1.25 12.65 -0.03
CA TYR A 189 1.77 11.34 -0.47
C TYR A 189 3.23 11.14 -0.06
N SER A 190 4.08 12.15 -0.26
CA SER A 190 5.51 12.09 0.08
C SER A 190 5.71 11.93 1.59
N ILE A 191 4.86 12.59 2.40
CA ILE A 191 4.85 12.43 3.86
C ILE A 191 4.42 11.03 4.26
N VAL A 192 3.33 10.52 3.68
CA VAL A 192 2.83 9.15 3.95
C VAL A 192 3.91 8.12 3.67
N ARG A 193 4.62 8.26 2.53
CA ARG A 193 5.77 7.43 2.17
C ARG A 193 6.91 7.55 3.17
N GLN A 194 7.30 8.77 3.53
CA GLN A 194 8.45 9.01 4.41
C GLN A 194 8.19 8.51 5.84
N MET A 195 6.97 8.71 6.34
CA MET A 195 6.55 8.32 7.69
C MET A 195 6.09 6.85 7.77
N LYS A 196 5.96 6.17 6.62
CA LYS A 196 5.54 4.76 6.50
C LYS A 196 4.21 4.45 7.19
N PHE A 197 3.21 5.32 7.01
CA PHE A 197 1.87 5.03 7.55
C PHE A 197 1.27 3.79 6.88
N THR A 198 0.64 2.92 7.65
CA THR A 198 -0.02 1.70 7.16
C THR A 198 -1.55 1.82 7.15
N SER A 199 -2.10 2.82 7.84
CA SER A 199 -3.54 3.08 7.88
C SER A 199 -3.89 4.57 7.81
N TYR A 200 -5.10 4.87 7.35
CA TYR A 200 -5.60 6.24 7.31
C TYR A 200 -5.73 6.85 8.72
N GLN A 201 -6.07 6.03 9.72
CA GLN A 201 -6.16 6.47 11.11
C GLN A 201 -4.79 6.95 11.64
N GLN A 202 -3.71 6.23 11.34
CA GLN A 202 -2.36 6.67 11.73
C GLN A 202 -1.98 8.04 11.13
N LEU A 203 -2.42 8.32 9.91
CA LEU A 203 -2.22 9.64 9.28
C LEU A 203 -3.01 10.73 10.02
N ILE A 204 -4.25 10.46 10.44
CA ILE A 204 -5.06 11.39 11.24
C ILE A 204 -4.40 11.64 12.59
N ASP A 205 -4.05 10.58 13.32
CA ASP A 205 -3.45 10.67 14.66
C ASP A 205 -2.14 11.48 14.60
N TRP A 206 -1.33 11.22 13.57
CA TRP A 206 -0.11 12.00 13.32
C TRP A 206 -0.43 13.47 13.02
N ALA A 207 -1.43 13.78 12.19
CA ALA A 207 -1.79 15.15 11.87
C ALA A 207 -2.31 15.93 13.10
N LEU A 208 -3.07 15.27 13.99
CA LEU A 208 -3.52 15.83 15.26
C LEU A 208 -2.34 16.09 16.20
N GLU A 209 -1.38 15.16 16.25
CA GLU A 209 -0.15 15.34 17.01
C GLU A 209 0.69 16.51 16.48
N GLN A 210 0.78 16.67 15.16
CA GLN A 210 1.42 17.85 14.57
C GLN A 210 0.71 19.16 14.94
N ARG A 211 -0.64 19.16 15.01
CA ARG A 211 -1.42 20.31 15.50
C ARG A 211 -1.07 20.66 16.94
N ARG A 212 -0.98 19.67 17.84
CA ARG A 212 -0.56 19.88 19.24
C ARG A 212 0.83 20.49 19.35
N ARG A 213 1.72 20.16 18.41
CA ARG A 213 3.07 20.75 18.26
C ARG A 213 3.07 22.10 17.53
N GLY A 214 1.92 22.73 17.31
CA GLY A 214 1.78 24.04 16.66
C GLY A 214 1.77 24.00 15.13
N ASN A 215 1.75 22.81 14.50
CA ASN A 215 1.72 22.65 13.05
C ASN A 215 0.39 22.06 12.54
N GLY A 216 -0.67 22.87 12.56
CA GLY A 216 -2.01 22.47 12.14
C GLY A 216 -2.25 22.37 10.62
N ILE A 217 -1.21 22.52 9.78
CA ILE A 217 -1.36 22.52 8.31
C ILE A 217 -1.86 21.17 7.77
N TYR A 218 -1.43 20.06 8.37
CA TYR A 218 -1.78 18.71 7.92
C TYR A 218 -3.24 18.38 8.24
N GLU A 219 -3.67 18.69 9.46
CA GLU A 219 -5.07 18.53 9.87
C GLU A 219 -5.99 19.39 8.98
N LYS A 220 -5.66 20.68 8.77
CA LYS A 220 -6.44 21.55 7.87
C LYS A 220 -6.51 20.99 6.45
N PHE A 221 -5.43 20.39 5.95
CA PHE A 221 -5.44 19.72 4.66
C PHE A 221 -6.40 18.52 4.66
N LEU A 222 -6.32 17.63 5.66
CA LEU A 222 -7.19 16.47 5.77
C LEU A 222 -8.67 16.88 5.87
N ALA A 223 -8.97 17.88 6.70
CA ALA A 223 -10.32 18.44 6.84
C ALA A 223 -10.84 19.03 5.52
N LYS A 224 -9.98 19.73 4.76
CA LYS A 224 -10.33 20.29 3.44
C LYS A 224 -10.61 19.20 2.40
N GLN A 225 -9.89 18.08 2.43
CA GLN A 225 -10.18 16.94 1.54
C GLN A 225 -11.44 16.17 1.96
N GLY A 226 -11.76 16.17 3.26
CA GLY A 226 -12.95 15.57 3.82
C GLY A 226 -13.12 14.11 3.39
N GLN A 227 -14.28 13.80 2.80
CA GLN A 227 -14.67 12.44 2.41
C GLN A 227 -13.82 11.85 1.27
N LYS A 228 -13.06 12.66 0.52
CA LYS A 228 -12.20 12.16 -0.57
C LYS A 228 -10.91 11.54 -0.05
N MET A 229 -10.53 11.86 1.19
CA MET A 229 -9.20 11.56 1.71
C MET A 229 -8.96 10.06 1.96
N PRO A 230 -9.93 9.27 2.47
CA PRO A 230 -9.76 7.81 2.57
C PRO A 230 -9.46 7.14 1.22
N GLY A 231 -10.15 7.53 0.14
CA GLY A 231 -9.92 6.98 -1.21
C GLY A 231 -8.57 7.37 -1.80
N LEU A 232 -8.16 8.64 -1.60
CA LEU A 232 -6.82 9.10 -1.98
C LEU A 232 -5.72 8.35 -1.21
N PHE A 233 -5.89 8.17 0.10
CA PHE A 233 -4.94 7.42 0.93
C PHE A 233 -4.85 5.96 0.49
N ALA A 234 -5.97 5.30 0.18
CA ALA A 234 -5.98 3.94 -0.35
C ALA A 234 -5.21 3.84 -1.68
N SER A 235 -5.43 4.81 -2.59
CA SER A 235 -4.69 4.90 -3.86
C SER A 235 -3.19 5.08 -3.61
N TRP A 236 -2.79 5.89 -2.63
CA TRP A 236 -1.38 6.05 -2.26
C TRP A 236 -0.78 4.78 -1.69
N MET A 237 -1.49 4.10 -0.79
CA MET A 237 -1.03 2.84 -0.22
C MET A 237 -0.86 1.79 -1.30
N GLN A 238 -1.73 1.75 -2.31
CA GLN A 238 -1.55 0.87 -3.46
C GLN A 238 -0.28 1.16 -4.26
N ILE A 239 0.08 2.45 -4.44
CA ILE A 239 1.33 2.85 -5.11
C ILE A 239 2.55 2.53 -4.23
N LEU A 240 2.41 2.62 -2.90
CA LEU A 240 3.49 2.41 -1.93
C LEU A 240 3.72 0.94 -1.59
N CYS A 241 2.67 0.12 -1.65
CA CYS A 241 2.81 -1.31 -1.60
C CYS A 241 3.60 -1.75 -2.83
N GLU A 242 4.68 -2.48 -2.60
CA GLU A 242 5.31 -3.21 -3.69
C GLU A 242 4.24 -4.09 -4.34
N PRO A 243 4.11 -4.07 -5.68
CA PRO A 243 3.15 -4.93 -6.35
C PRO A 243 3.42 -6.36 -5.89
N ALA A 244 2.36 -7.07 -5.49
CA ALA A 244 2.50 -8.45 -5.05
C ALA A 244 3.19 -9.23 -6.16
N THR A 245 4.37 -9.77 -5.87
CA THR A 245 5.12 -10.56 -6.85
C THR A 245 4.47 -11.93 -7.00
N ALA A 246 4.56 -12.54 -8.18
CA ALA A 246 4.07 -13.90 -8.38
C ALA A 246 4.67 -14.88 -7.35
N ALA A 247 5.96 -14.72 -7.02
CA ALA A 247 6.66 -15.49 -6.00
C ALA A 247 6.09 -15.25 -4.58
N GLY A 248 5.82 -14.00 -4.21
CA GLY A 248 5.22 -13.66 -2.91
C GLY A 248 3.82 -14.25 -2.74
N LEU A 249 2.96 -14.13 -3.76
CA LEU A 249 1.61 -14.73 -3.77
C LEU A 249 1.67 -16.25 -3.69
N ARG A 250 2.60 -16.89 -4.40
CA ARG A 250 2.83 -18.33 -4.33
C ARG A 250 3.25 -18.76 -2.92
N LYS A 251 4.24 -18.08 -2.34
CA LYS A 251 4.73 -18.38 -0.99
C LYS A 251 3.59 -18.31 0.03
N GLN A 252 2.80 -17.24 -0.03
CA GLN A 252 1.64 -17.07 0.85
C GLN A 252 0.58 -18.17 0.65
N ARG A 253 0.33 -18.60 -0.60
CA ARG A 253 -0.56 -19.75 -0.87
C ARG A 253 -0.10 -21.02 -0.17
N LEU A 254 1.17 -21.36 -0.32
CA LEU A 254 1.76 -22.58 0.23
C LEU A 254 1.82 -22.54 1.75
N GLU A 255 2.14 -21.39 2.36
CA GLU A 255 2.11 -21.23 3.82
C GLU A 255 0.72 -21.47 4.42
N LEU A 256 -0.35 -20.98 3.78
CA LEU A 256 -1.73 -21.26 4.22
C LEU A 256 -2.10 -22.73 4.04
N TRP A 257 -1.63 -23.36 2.94
CA TRP A 257 -1.82 -24.78 2.68
C TRP A 257 -1.14 -25.66 3.75
N ASP A 258 0.11 -25.38 4.06
CA ASP A 258 0.90 -26.13 5.05
C ASP A 258 0.33 -25.94 6.46
N ARG A 259 -0.10 -24.72 6.81
CA ARG A 259 -0.82 -24.48 8.07
C ARG A 259 -2.11 -25.28 8.15
N ALA A 260 -2.87 -25.36 7.05
CA ALA A 260 -4.06 -26.18 6.98
C ALA A 260 -3.75 -27.68 7.19
N ALA A 261 -2.64 -28.19 6.63
CA ALA A 261 -2.20 -29.57 6.82
C ALA A 261 -1.99 -29.94 8.30
N GLN A 262 -1.49 -28.98 9.09
CA GLN A 262 -1.20 -29.14 10.52
C GLN A 262 -2.46 -29.08 11.40
N THR A 263 -3.60 -28.61 10.87
CA THR A 263 -4.83 -28.55 11.67
C THR A 263 -5.35 -29.96 12.01
N PRO A 264 -5.81 -30.18 13.26
CA PRO A 264 -6.42 -31.44 13.63
C PRO A 264 -7.72 -31.68 12.86
N CYS A 265 -8.14 -32.94 12.78
CA CYS A 265 -9.40 -33.29 12.14
C CYS A 265 -10.58 -32.68 12.91
N SER A 266 -11.44 -31.92 12.23
CA SER A 266 -12.69 -31.37 12.76
C SER A 266 -13.95 -32.08 12.23
N CYS A 267 -13.79 -33.21 11.53
CA CYS A 267 -14.92 -34.01 11.06
C CYS A 267 -15.66 -34.65 12.25
N VAL A 268 -16.98 -34.89 12.10
CA VAL A 268 -17.82 -35.58 13.10
C VAL A 268 -17.29 -36.98 13.42
N SER A 269 -16.71 -37.65 12.43
CA SER A 269 -15.93 -38.88 12.62
C SER A 269 -14.56 -38.72 11.94
N PRO A 270 -13.50 -39.33 12.49
CA PRO A 270 -12.17 -39.25 11.91
C PRO A 270 -12.18 -39.61 10.42
N ASN A 271 -11.48 -38.82 9.61
CA ASN A 271 -11.32 -39.05 8.17
C ASN A 271 -12.58 -39.07 7.30
N ARG A 272 -13.77 -38.75 7.85
CA ARG A 272 -15.04 -38.77 7.09
C ARG A 272 -14.99 -38.03 5.78
N LEU A 273 -14.36 -36.85 5.75
CA LEU A 273 -14.19 -36.08 4.53
C LEU A 273 -13.35 -36.82 3.50
N GLN A 274 -12.26 -37.46 3.91
CA GLN A 274 -11.36 -38.19 3.02
C GLN A 274 -12.09 -39.36 2.35
N ASP A 275 -12.76 -40.18 3.16
CA ASP A 275 -13.50 -41.36 2.68
C ASP A 275 -14.64 -40.96 1.73
N ALA A 276 -15.33 -39.86 2.03
CA ALA A 276 -16.40 -39.35 1.18
C ALA A 276 -15.87 -38.83 -0.17
N LEU A 277 -14.67 -38.21 -0.19
CA LEU A 277 -14.05 -37.74 -1.43
C LEU A 277 -13.53 -38.91 -2.28
N ASP A 278 -12.98 -39.95 -1.65
CA ASP A 278 -12.58 -41.19 -2.35
C ASP A 278 -13.79 -41.83 -3.03
N ARG A 279 -14.88 -42.06 -2.29
CA ARG A 279 -16.14 -42.61 -2.84
C ARG A 279 -16.77 -41.73 -3.90
N LEU A 280 -16.69 -40.40 -3.74
CA LEU A 280 -17.20 -39.45 -4.73
C LEU A 280 -16.46 -39.58 -6.05
N LEU A 281 -15.12 -39.62 -6.02
CA LEU A 281 -14.34 -39.73 -7.23
C LEU A 281 -14.46 -41.12 -7.87
N GLU A 282 -14.52 -42.16 -7.06
CA GLU A 282 -14.82 -43.53 -7.50
C GLU A 282 -16.16 -43.61 -8.23
N HIS A 283 -17.23 -43.02 -7.66
CA HIS A 283 -18.57 -42.98 -8.27
C HIS A 283 -18.56 -42.33 -9.68
N HIS A 284 -17.65 -41.39 -9.94
CA HIS A 284 -17.50 -40.73 -11.23
C HIS A 284 -16.39 -41.32 -12.12
N GLY A 285 -15.75 -42.42 -11.69
CA GLY A 285 -14.62 -43.03 -12.37
C GLY A 285 -13.45 -42.04 -12.56
N LYS A 286 -13.16 -41.23 -11.55
CA LYS A 286 -12.10 -40.22 -11.57
C LYS A 286 -10.95 -40.65 -10.67
N CYS A 287 -9.73 -40.44 -11.15
CA CYS A 287 -8.51 -40.71 -10.39
C CYS A 287 -8.28 -39.61 -9.33
N PRO A 288 -8.28 -39.93 -8.01
CA PRO A 288 -7.97 -38.96 -6.96
C PRO A 288 -6.57 -38.36 -7.09
N GLY A 289 -5.58 -39.18 -7.48
CA GLY A 289 -4.21 -38.74 -7.74
C GLY A 289 -4.13 -37.63 -8.79
N ARG A 290 -4.92 -37.73 -9.87
CA ARG A 290 -4.96 -36.68 -10.91
C ARG A 290 -5.56 -35.37 -10.40
N TRP A 291 -6.59 -35.42 -9.54
CA TRP A 291 -7.12 -34.23 -8.87
C TRP A 291 -6.05 -33.57 -8.00
N ALA A 292 -5.44 -34.36 -7.13
CA ALA A 292 -4.39 -33.91 -6.22
C ALA A 292 -3.22 -33.27 -6.97
N PHE A 293 -2.73 -33.91 -8.04
CA PHE A 293 -1.69 -33.36 -8.90
C PHE A 293 -2.06 -32.01 -9.51
N CYS A 294 -3.23 -31.91 -10.13
CA CYS A 294 -3.65 -30.65 -10.76
C CYS A 294 -3.86 -29.53 -9.73
N LEU A 295 -4.38 -29.84 -8.54
CA LEU A 295 -4.54 -28.87 -7.47
C LEU A 295 -3.18 -28.41 -6.89
N THR A 296 -2.27 -29.33 -6.60
CA THR A 296 -0.91 -28.99 -6.13
C THR A 296 -0.16 -28.16 -7.18
N LYS A 297 -0.25 -28.53 -8.46
CA LYS A 297 0.29 -27.75 -9.58
C LYS A 297 -0.31 -26.35 -9.61
N LEU A 298 -1.63 -26.21 -9.45
CA LEU A 298 -2.33 -24.94 -9.41
C LEU A 298 -1.81 -24.05 -8.25
N LEU A 299 -1.62 -24.62 -7.06
CA LEU A 299 -1.16 -23.89 -5.87
C LEU A 299 0.30 -23.42 -6.00
N ARG A 300 1.17 -24.30 -6.51
CA ARG A 300 2.59 -24.00 -6.73
C ARG A 300 2.79 -23.04 -7.88
N ILE A 301 2.24 -23.31 -9.06
CA ILE A 301 2.58 -22.51 -10.25
C ILE A 301 1.68 -21.27 -10.37
N GLY A 302 0.45 -21.32 -9.88
CA GLY A 302 -0.54 -20.26 -10.12
C GLY A 302 -0.92 -20.16 -11.60
N THR A 303 -1.31 -18.97 -12.05
CA THR A 303 -1.71 -18.70 -13.45
C THR A 303 -0.55 -18.51 -14.40
N THR A 304 0.70 -18.45 -13.91
CA THR A 304 1.87 -18.15 -14.74
C THR A 304 2.17 -19.24 -15.78
N ALA A 305 1.65 -20.45 -15.59
CA ALA A 305 1.63 -21.46 -16.63
C ALA A 305 0.23 -21.60 -17.23
N LYS A 306 0.16 -21.61 -18.57
CA LYS A 306 -1.03 -22.03 -19.30
C LYS A 306 -1.47 -23.41 -18.79
N ASN A 307 -2.78 -23.63 -18.68
CA ASN A 307 -3.36 -24.90 -18.21
C ASN A 307 -3.09 -25.23 -16.72
N SER A 308 -3.06 -24.25 -15.83
CA SER A 308 -3.06 -24.52 -14.39
C SER A 308 -4.46 -24.52 -13.77
N ASN A 309 -5.43 -23.83 -14.39
CA ASN A 309 -6.79 -23.71 -13.88
C ASN A 309 -7.54 -25.06 -13.90
N ILE A 310 -8.61 -25.15 -13.10
CA ILE A 310 -9.46 -26.35 -12.98
C ILE A 310 -10.91 -26.01 -13.37
N LEU A 311 -11.49 -26.82 -14.27
CA LEU A 311 -12.89 -26.73 -14.68
C LEU A 311 -13.64 -28.02 -14.33
N LEU A 312 -14.69 -27.88 -13.52
CA LEU A 312 -15.64 -28.93 -13.20
C LEU A 312 -17.00 -28.59 -13.80
N TRP A 313 -17.65 -29.51 -14.49
CA TRP A 313 -19.04 -29.34 -14.93
C TRP A 313 -19.87 -30.59 -14.73
N GLY A 314 -21.18 -30.44 -14.67
CA GLY A 314 -22.11 -31.56 -14.52
C GLY A 314 -23.32 -31.18 -13.68
N GLU A 315 -24.26 -32.10 -13.52
CA GLU A 315 -25.57 -31.83 -12.90
C GLU A 315 -25.47 -31.31 -11.46
N SER A 316 -26.56 -30.69 -10.99
CA SER A 316 -26.73 -30.38 -9.57
C SER A 316 -26.59 -31.64 -8.72
N ASN A 317 -26.02 -31.51 -7.51
CA ASN A 317 -25.79 -32.64 -6.60
C ASN A 317 -24.83 -33.73 -7.10
N SER A 318 -24.02 -33.47 -8.12
CA SER A 318 -23.00 -34.43 -8.58
C SER A 318 -21.70 -34.42 -7.75
N GLY A 319 -21.60 -33.57 -6.71
CA GLY A 319 -20.46 -33.53 -5.79
C GLY A 319 -19.33 -32.54 -6.13
N LYS A 320 -19.43 -31.77 -7.22
CA LYS A 320 -18.44 -30.72 -7.59
C LYS A 320 -18.12 -29.74 -6.45
N THR A 321 -19.13 -29.35 -5.69
CA THR A 321 -18.99 -28.44 -4.54
C THR A 321 -18.20 -29.08 -3.40
N ALA A 322 -18.28 -30.41 -3.22
CA ALA A 322 -17.54 -31.13 -2.19
C ALA A 322 -16.02 -31.02 -2.40
N LEU A 323 -15.57 -31.02 -3.66
CA LEU A 323 -14.16 -30.87 -4.01
C LEU A 323 -13.63 -29.44 -3.84
N THR A 324 -14.48 -28.43 -3.99
CA THR A 324 -14.04 -27.01 -4.04
C THR A 324 -14.29 -26.26 -2.74
N ARG A 325 -15.28 -26.65 -1.94
CA ARG A 325 -15.64 -25.93 -0.72
C ARG A 325 -14.57 -25.98 0.38
N PRO A 326 -13.81 -27.07 0.59
CA PRO A 326 -12.69 -27.06 1.52
C PRO A 326 -11.64 -25.99 1.22
N LEU A 327 -11.43 -25.64 -0.07
CA LEU A 327 -10.51 -24.57 -0.45
C LEU A 327 -10.98 -23.20 0.05
N ILE A 328 -12.29 -22.96 0.04
CA ILE A 328 -12.87 -21.72 0.59
C ILE A 328 -12.54 -21.62 2.09
N HIS A 329 -12.58 -22.72 2.82
CA HIS A 329 -12.23 -22.76 4.24
C HIS A 329 -10.73 -22.70 4.52
N ILE A 330 -9.88 -23.23 3.63
CA ILE A 330 -8.42 -23.18 3.78
C ILE A 330 -7.92 -21.75 3.61
N PHE A 331 -8.38 -21.06 2.56
CA PHE A 331 -7.87 -19.74 2.18
C PHE A 331 -8.70 -18.58 2.73
N GLU A 332 -9.91 -18.83 3.25
CA GLU A 332 -10.76 -17.85 3.96
C GLU A 332 -10.89 -16.51 3.20
N ASN A 333 -10.37 -15.43 3.78
CA ASN A 333 -10.42 -14.07 3.25
C ASN A 333 -9.51 -13.85 2.02
N HIS A 334 -8.76 -14.87 1.61
CA HIS A 334 -7.90 -14.87 0.44
C HIS A 334 -8.49 -15.63 -0.76
N VAL A 335 -9.80 -15.87 -0.75
CA VAL A 335 -10.52 -16.51 -1.86
C VAL A 335 -11.38 -15.49 -2.59
N PHE A 336 -11.13 -15.37 -3.89
CA PHE A 336 -12.02 -14.65 -4.77
C PHE A 336 -13.21 -15.56 -5.14
N LEU A 337 -14.39 -15.23 -4.63
CA LEU A 337 -15.62 -15.90 -5.01
C LEU A 337 -16.18 -15.30 -6.30
N ARG A 338 -17.11 -16.00 -6.95
CA ARG A 338 -17.74 -15.48 -8.18
C ARG A 338 -18.38 -14.11 -7.91
N PRO A 339 -18.30 -13.16 -8.85
CA PRO A 339 -19.08 -11.93 -8.78
C PRO A 339 -20.57 -12.25 -8.91
N ASN A 340 -21.41 -11.51 -8.18
CA ASN A 340 -22.85 -11.63 -8.24
C ASN A 340 -23.40 -10.88 -9.46
N ARG A 341 -24.56 -11.32 -9.94
CA ARG A 341 -25.28 -10.62 -11.01
C ARG A 341 -25.65 -9.22 -10.52
N GLY A 342 -25.26 -8.19 -11.27
CA GLY A 342 -25.53 -6.79 -10.94
C GLY A 342 -24.40 -6.07 -10.21
N ASP A 343 -23.30 -6.77 -9.85
CA ASP A 343 -22.13 -6.11 -9.28
C ASP A 343 -21.53 -5.11 -10.29
N THR A 344 -21.39 -3.85 -9.89
CA THR A 344 -20.78 -2.80 -10.73
C THR A 344 -19.26 -2.93 -10.81
N PHE A 345 -18.63 -3.51 -9.78
CA PHE A 345 -17.18 -3.65 -9.63
C PHE A 345 -16.80 -5.13 -9.50
N VAL A 346 -17.02 -5.89 -10.56
CA VAL A 346 -17.00 -7.37 -10.58
C VAL A 346 -15.66 -8.01 -10.24
N LEU A 347 -14.55 -7.26 -10.31
CA LEU A 347 -13.19 -7.71 -9.98
C LEU A 347 -12.60 -7.01 -8.75
N GLN A 348 -13.40 -6.26 -7.99
CA GLN A 348 -12.91 -5.53 -6.84
C GLN A 348 -12.31 -6.48 -5.80
N GLY A 349 -11.07 -6.21 -5.39
CA GLY A 349 -10.36 -6.98 -4.38
C GLY A 349 -9.59 -8.18 -4.93
N LEU A 350 -9.68 -8.49 -6.23
CA LEU A 350 -8.97 -9.60 -6.87
C LEU A 350 -7.45 -9.51 -6.64
N GLU A 351 -6.89 -8.30 -6.55
CA GLU A 351 -5.46 -8.06 -6.32
C GLU A 351 -4.91 -8.62 -5.00
N LYS A 352 -5.81 -8.94 -4.05
CA LYS A 352 -5.46 -9.44 -2.71
C LYS A 352 -5.73 -10.94 -2.54
N MET A 353 -6.26 -11.57 -3.58
CA MET A 353 -6.75 -12.94 -3.52
C MET A 353 -5.67 -13.90 -3.98
N LEU A 354 -5.61 -15.06 -3.31
CA LEU A 354 -4.60 -16.06 -3.56
C LEU A 354 -5.10 -17.16 -4.50
N ILE A 355 -6.40 -17.46 -4.43
CA ILE A 355 -7.11 -18.38 -5.33
C ILE A 355 -8.48 -17.82 -5.71
N SER A 356 -9.03 -18.25 -6.83
CA SER A 356 -10.40 -17.96 -7.26
C SER A 356 -11.23 -19.22 -7.29
N VAL A 357 -12.39 -19.22 -6.63
CA VAL A 357 -13.33 -20.36 -6.61
C VAL A 357 -14.70 -19.89 -7.08
N PHE A 358 -15.01 -20.19 -8.34
CA PHE A 358 -16.28 -19.81 -8.96
C PHE A 358 -17.26 -20.98 -8.87
N GLN A 359 -18.06 -21.02 -7.79
CA GLN A 359 -19.07 -22.05 -7.59
C GLN A 359 -20.37 -21.76 -8.37
N ASP A 360 -20.88 -22.76 -9.10
CA ASP A 360 -22.11 -22.64 -9.92
C ASP A 360 -22.07 -21.42 -10.86
N TRP A 361 -20.93 -21.23 -11.53
CA TRP A 361 -20.76 -20.16 -12.51
C TRP A 361 -21.51 -20.46 -13.79
N ARG A 362 -22.04 -19.41 -14.41
CA ARG A 362 -22.82 -19.47 -15.66
C ARG A 362 -22.37 -18.34 -16.56
N LEU A 363 -21.94 -18.67 -17.76
CA LEU A 363 -21.50 -17.69 -18.75
C LEU A 363 -22.61 -16.70 -19.12
N SER A 364 -23.87 -17.16 -19.22
CA SER A 364 -25.00 -16.31 -19.63
C SER A 364 -25.40 -15.24 -18.60
N THR A 365 -25.01 -15.40 -17.34
CA THR A 365 -25.38 -14.46 -16.26
C THR A 365 -24.16 -13.82 -15.60
N THR A 366 -22.96 -14.07 -16.11
CA THR A 366 -21.75 -13.48 -15.53
C THR A 366 -21.69 -12.00 -15.91
N PRO A 367 -21.42 -11.10 -14.96
CA PRO A 367 -21.22 -9.69 -15.26
C PRO A 367 -19.80 -9.40 -15.77
N LEU A 368 -18.94 -10.42 -15.82
CA LEU A 368 -17.55 -10.30 -16.27
C LEU A 368 -17.47 -10.39 -17.79
N PRO A 369 -16.89 -9.40 -18.49
CA PRO A 369 -16.66 -9.49 -19.93
C PRO A 369 -15.83 -10.73 -20.28
N TYR A 370 -16.20 -11.41 -21.35
CA TYR A 370 -15.60 -12.69 -21.73
C TYR A 370 -14.11 -12.56 -22.03
N ASP A 371 -13.69 -11.52 -22.76
CA ASP A 371 -12.27 -11.24 -23.03
C ASP A 371 -11.45 -11.03 -21.74
N THR A 372 -12.02 -10.31 -20.77
CA THR A 372 -11.38 -10.12 -19.46
C THR A 372 -11.24 -11.44 -18.71
N LEU A 373 -12.25 -12.32 -18.77
CA LEU A 373 -12.16 -13.65 -18.19
C LEU A 373 -11.06 -14.49 -18.84
N LEU A 374 -10.90 -14.42 -20.17
CA LEU A 374 -9.84 -15.13 -20.87
C LEU A 374 -8.43 -14.68 -20.46
N LEU A 375 -8.22 -13.37 -20.34
CA LEU A 375 -6.96 -12.78 -19.84
C LEU A 375 -6.65 -13.23 -18.41
N LEU A 376 -7.66 -13.18 -17.52
CA LEU A 376 -7.54 -13.65 -16.14
C LEU A 376 -7.12 -15.12 -16.06
N LEU A 377 -7.73 -15.97 -16.89
CA LEU A 377 -7.41 -17.39 -16.95
C LEU A 377 -6.03 -17.67 -17.56
N GLU A 378 -5.48 -16.75 -18.37
CA GLU A 378 -4.13 -16.84 -18.92
C GLU A 378 -3.04 -16.35 -17.95
N GLY A 379 -3.42 -15.70 -16.85
CA GLY A 379 -2.46 -15.07 -15.95
C GLY A 379 -2.02 -13.68 -16.40
N GLU A 380 -2.69 -13.09 -17.38
CA GLU A 380 -2.36 -11.77 -17.91
C GLU A 380 -2.80 -10.65 -16.97
N SER A 381 -2.12 -9.51 -17.07
CA SER A 381 -2.45 -8.34 -16.27
C SER A 381 -3.80 -7.74 -16.68
N VAL A 382 -4.68 -7.46 -15.71
CA VAL A 382 -5.99 -6.83 -15.97
C VAL A 382 -6.22 -5.60 -15.10
N SER A 383 -6.90 -4.61 -15.65
CA SER A 383 -7.33 -3.42 -14.90
C SER A 383 -8.69 -3.67 -14.24
N CYS A 384 -8.73 -3.58 -12.91
CA CYS A 384 -9.91 -3.74 -12.10
C CYS A 384 -10.43 -2.36 -11.66
N ALA A 385 -11.67 -2.05 -12.04
CA ALA A 385 -12.34 -0.86 -11.51
C ALA A 385 -12.59 -1.01 -10.00
N VAL A 386 -12.37 0.06 -9.24
CA VAL A 386 -12.60 0.11 -7.80
C VAL A 386 -13.53 1.26 -7.45
N LYS A 387 -14.51 1.00 -6.60
CA LYS A 387 -15.46 2.02 -6.15
C LYS A 387 -14.74 3.21 -5.52
N ASN A 388 -15.00 4.42 -6.04
CA ASN A 388 -14.45 5.69 -5.56
C ASN A 388 -12.91 5.78 -5.54
N SER A 389 -12.22 4.97 -6.34
CA SER A 389 -10.76 4.94 -6.41
C SER A 389 -10.29 4.82 -7.86
N ALA A 390 -9.01 5.08 -8.10
CA ALA A 390 -8.40 4.77 -9.38
C ALA A 390 -8.46 3.24 -9.65
N PRO A 391 -8.54 2.82 -10.92
CA PRO A 391 -8.44 1.41 -11.27
C PRO A 391 -7.14 0.78 -10.74
N VAL A 392 -7.24 -0.48 -10.31
CA VAL A 392 -6.13 -1.28 -9.82
C VAL A 392 -5.65 -2.19 -10.95
N LEU A 393 -4.35 -2.22 -11.23
CA LEU A 393 -3.78 -3.21 -12.13
C LEU A 393 -3.44 -4.49 -11.36
N VAL A 394 -4.10 -5.60 -11.70
CA VAL A 394 -3.81 -6.93 -11.16
C VAL A 394 -2.77 -7.58 -12.07
N HIS A 395 -1.51 -7.57 -11.65
CA HIS A 395 -0.41 -8.10 -12.46
C HIS A 395 -0.39 -9.63 -12.56
N HIS A 396 -0.76 -10.30 -11.47
CA HIS A 396 -0.72 -11.75 -11.35
C HIS A 396 -2.06 -12.24 -10.78
N PRO A 397 -3.08 -12.43 -11.62
CA PRO A 397 -4.39 -12.87 -11.14
C PRO A 397 -4.29 -14.26 -10.49
N PRO A 398 -5.07 -14.53 -9.43
CA PRO A 398 -5.09 -15.83 -8.78
C PRO A 398 -5.56 -16.95 -9.72
N PRO A 399 -5.11 -18.20 -9.54
CA PRO A 399 -5.60 -19.33 -10.31
C PRO A 399 -7.08 -19.62 -10.04
N PHE A 400 -7.76 -20.12 -11.06
CA PHE A 400 -9.21 -20.32 -11.05
C PHE A 400 -9.61 -21.79 -10.95
N ILE A 401 -10.60 -22.02 -10.10
CA ILE A 401 -11.33 -23.28 -9.97
C ILE A 401 -12.80 -22.98 -10.22
N ILE A 402 -13.30 -23.38 -11.38
CA ILE A 402 -14.65 -23.05 -11.84
C ILE A 402 -15.51 -24.31 -11.79
N THR A 403 -16.68 -24.21 -11.17
CA THR A 403 -17.72 -25.23 -11.25
C THR A 403 -18.94 -24.70 -12.01
N THR A 404 -19.49 -25.49 -12.91
CA THR A 404 -20.63 -25.13 -13.78
C THR A 404 -21.62 -26.29 -13.85
N GLN A 405 -22.87 -26.02 -14.24
CA GLN A 405 -23.86 -27.09 -14.43
C GLN A 405 -23.69 -27.78 -15.78
N THR A 406 -23.51 -26.98 -16.83
CA THR A 406 -23.37 -27.43 -18.20
C THR A 406 -21.96 -27.12 -18.70
N LYS A 407 -21.56 -27.83 -19.76
CA LYS A 407 -20.32 -27.52 -20.46
C LYS A 407 -20.39 -26.08 -20.97
N VAL A 408 -19.34 -25.31 -20.72
CA VAL A 408 -19.25 -23.92 -21.18
C VAL A 408 -19.06 -23.92 -22.69
N VAL A 409 -20.04 -23.37 -23.41
CA VAL A 409 -20.04 -23.19 -24.86
C VAL A 409 -20.43 -21.74 -25.14
N PRO A 410 -19.46 -20.87 -25.46
CA PRO A 410 -19.73 -19.52 -25.90
C PRO A 410 -20.64 -19.51 -27.13
N LYS A 411 -21.38 -18.41 -27.33
CA LYS A 411 -22.24 -18.23 -28.49
C LYS A 411 -21.76 -17.07 -29.32
N THR A 412 -21.82 -17.19 -30.64
CA THR A 412 -21.57 -16.10 -31.58
C THR A 412 -22.64 -14.99 -31.42
N PRO A 413 -22.46 -13.80 -32.02
CA PRO A 413 -23.51 -12.77 -32.03
C PRO A 413 -24.86 -13.23 -32.62
N ARG A 414 -24.86 -14.29 -33.42
CA ARG A 414 -26.06 -14.91 -34.00
C ARG A 414 -26.72 -15.94 -33.07
N GLY A 415 -26.08 -16.27 -31.94
CA GLY A 415 -26.56 -17.25 -30.97
C GLY A 415 -26.08 -18.68 -31.23
N ASP A 416 -25.34 -18.92 -32.31
CA ASP A 416 -24.77 -20.23 -32.65
C ASP A 416 -23.63 -20.61 -31.70
N PRO A 417 -23.44 -21.90 -31.38
CA PRO A 417 -22.28 -22.37 -30.63
C PRO A 417 -20.95 -21.97 -31.30
N ASP A 418 -20.08 -21.30 -30.56
CA ASP A 418 -18.75 -20.93 -31.02
C ASP A 418 -17.73 -21.97 -30.54
N GLU A 419 -17.37 -22.88 -31.46
CA GLU A 419 -16.47 -23.99 -31.18
C GLU A 419 -15.00 -23.57 -31.04
N GLU A 420 -14.60 -22.48 -31.68
CA GLU A 420 -13.25 -21.94 -31.56
C GLU A 420 -13.07 -21.29 -30.20
N GLU A 421 -14.03 -20.46 -29.80
CA GLU A 421 -14.04 -19.84 -28.47
C GLU A 421 -14.17 -20.88 -27.35
N ARG A 422 -14.96 -21.93 -27.58
CA ARG A 422 -15.03 -23.07 -26.67
C ARG A 422 -13.66 -23.74 -26.48
N LYS A 423 -12.91 -23.96 -27.57
CA LYS A 423 -11.55 -24.52 -27.49
C LYS A 423 -10.61 -23.56 -26.78
N ALA A 424 -10.66 -22.27 -27.10
CA ALA A 424 -9.87 -21.24 -26.45
C ALA A 424 -10.10 -21.25 -24.94
N PHE A 425 -11.34 -21.20 -24.48
CA PHE A 425 -11.69 -21.29 -23.06
C PHE A 425 -11.14 -22.57 -22.43
N GLN A 426 -11.36 -23.73 -23.07
CA GLN A 426 -10.94 -25.02 -22.53
C GLN A 426 -9.42 -25.22 -22.48
N ASN A 427 -8.66 -24.57 -23.35
CA ASN A 427 -7.19 -24.63 -23.40
C ASN A 427 -6.50 -23.79 -22.31
N ARG A 428 -7.27 -23.24 -21.36
CA ARG A 428 -6.77 -22.54 -20.17
C ARG A 428 -6.85 -23.41 -18.90
N PHE A 429 -7.41 -24.62 -19.01
CA PHE A 429 -7.64 -25.53 -17.89
C PHE A 429 -6.81 -26.81 -18.01
N GLY A 430 -5.97 -27.09 -17.01
CA GLY A 430 -5.19 -28.33 -16.92
C GLY A 430 -6.01 -29.54 -16.51
N LEU A 431 -7.13 -29.30 -15.83
CA LEU A 431 -8.10 -30.32 -15.46
C LEU A 431 -9.49 -29.91 -15.92
N ARG A 432 -10.15 -30.83 -16.64
CA ARG A 432 -11.49 -30.65 -17.20
C ARG A 432 -12.30 -31.91 -16.91
N TRP A 433 -13.11 -31.88 -15.86
CA TRP A 433 -13.90 -33.04 -15.45
C TRP A 433 -15.40 -32.83 -15.56
N CYS A 434 -16.06 -33.80 -16.21
CA CYS A 434 -17.50 -33.95 -16.22
C CYS A 434 -17.95 -34.89 -15.11
N PHE A 435 -18.84 -34.40 -14.24
CA PHE A 435 -19.54 -35.14 -13.20
C PHE A 435 -20.94 -35.46 -13.69
N LYS A 436 -21.08 -36.54 -14.47
CA LYS A 436 -22.31 -36.87 -15.22
C LYS A 436 -23.47 -37.26 -14.31
N ASN A 437 -23.19 -38.00 -13.25
CA ASN A 437 -24.22 -38.62 -12.43
C ASN A 437 -24.51 -37.76 -11.19
N ALA A 438 -25.77 -37.35 -11.01
CA ALA A 438 -26.19 -36.81 -9.72
C ALA A 438 -26.12 -37.91 -8.65
N LEU A 439 -25.65 -37.56 -7.44
CA LEU A 439 -25.69 -38.49 -6.32
C LEU A 439 -27.16 -38.77 -5.96
N SER A 440 -27.50 -40.04 -5.75
CA SER A 440 -28.83 -40.44 -5.28
C SER A 440 -29.10 -39.87 -3.88
N SER A 441 -30.37 -39.76 -3.48
CA SER A 441 -30.72 -39.28 -2.13
C SER A 441 -30.05 -40.09 -1.02
N VAL A 442 -29.89 -41.40 -1.22
CA VAL A 442 -29.23 -42.33 -0.28
C VAL A 442 -27.72 -42.09 -0.19
N GLN A 443 -27.08 -41.68 -1.30
CA GLN A 443 -25.65 -41.35 -1.32
C GLN A 443 -25.35 -39.95 -0.79
N ARG A 444 -26.37 -39.10 -0.63
CA ARG A 444 -26.19 -37.75 -0.09
C ARG A 444 -26.06 -37.83 1.42
N ASP A 445 -24.87 -37.52 1.91
CA ASP A 445 -24.61 -37.35 3.33
C ASP A 445 -24.80 -35.87 3.73
N PRO A 446 -25.91 -35.50 4.40
CA PRO A 446 -26.13 -34.11 4.81
C PRO A 446 -25.08 -33.63 5.84
N ALA A 447 -24.52 -34.53 6.66
CA ALA A 447 -23.49 -34.19 7.64
C ALA A 447 -22.12 -33.95 6.98
N LEU A 448 -21.91 -34.40 5.74
CA LEU A 448 -20.68 -34.13 5.00
C LEU A 448 -20.45 -32.62 4.79
N LYS A 449 -21.54 -31.84 4.71
CA LYS A 449 -21.44 -30.37 4.60
C LYS A 449 -20.71 -29.74 5.79
N LEU A 450 -20.87 -30.31 6.99
CA LEU A 450 -20.16 -29.87 8.20
C LEU A 450 -18.67 -30.23 8.15
N CYS A 451 -18.32 -31.29 7.40
CA CYS A 451 -16.93 -31.72 7.27
C CYS A 451 -16.13 -30.89 6.26
N TYR A 452 -16.77 -30.10 5.39
CA TYR A 452 -16.05 -29.27 4.42
C TYR A 452 -15.16 -28.18 5.06
N SER A 453 -15.39 -27.84 6.32
CA SER A 453 -14.51 -26.94 7.08
C SER A 453 -13.25 -27.64 7.63
N CYS A 454 -13.15 -28.97 7.53
CA CYS A 454 -12.02 -29.74 8.02
C CYS A 454 -10.81 -29.61 7.08
N LYS A 455 -10.05 -28.54 7.27
CA LYS A 455 -8.87 -28.17 6.48
C LYS A 455 -7.83 -29.29 6.47
N GLY A 456 -7.49 -29.82 7.65
CA GLY A 456 -6.47 -30.86 7.82
C GLY A 456 -6.79 -32.15 7.08
N CYS A 457 -8.03 -32.65 7.14
CA CYS A 457 -8.40 -33.86 6.39
C CYS A 457 -8.29 -33.63 4.89
N TYR A 458 -8.74 -32.48 4.38
CA TYR A 458 -8.68 -32.19 2.95
C TYR A 458 -7.23 -32.12 2.45
N VAL A 459 -6.37 -31.36 3.14
CA VAL A 459 -4.96 -31.22 2.73
C VAL A 459 -4.20 -32.54 2.83
N ARG A 460 -4.38 -33.32 3.91
CA ARG A 460 -3.74 -34.64 4.04
C ARG A 460 -4.21 -35.62 2.95
N TRP A 461 -5.49 -35.58 2.60
CA TRP A 461 -6.04 -36.38 1.50
C TRP A 461 -5.39 -36.00 0.16
N ILE A 462 -5.24 -34.71 -0.13
CA ILE A 462 -4.54 -34.23 -1.33
C ILE A 462 -3.08 -34.66 -1.32
N ASN A 463 -2.33 -34.44 -0.22
CA ASN A 463 -0.91 -34.78 -0.15
C ASN A 463 -0.68 -36.29 -0.36
N ARG A 464 -1.48 -37.15 0.31
CA ARG A 464 -1.43 -38.61 0.14
C ARG A 464 -1.60 -39.02 -1.33
N TRP A 465 -2.64 -38.49 -1.99
CA TRP A 465 -2.92 -38.83 -3.38
C TRP A 465 -1.94 -38.19 -4.37
N TYR A 466 -1.38 -37.03 -4.03
CA TYR A 466 -0.31 -36.40 -4.80
C TYR A 466 0.95 -37.27 -4.82
N GLU A 467 1.41 -37.70 -3.64
CA GLU A 467 2.58 -38.57 -3.47
C GLU A 467 2.41 -39.86 -4.26
N GLN A 468 1.26 -40.53 -4.10
CA GLN A 468 0.95 -41.75 -4.87
C GLN A 468 0.96 -41.49 -6.38
N TYR A 469 0.36 -40.39 -6.85
CA TYR A 469 0.30 -40.08 -8.28
C TYR A 469 1.68 -39.79 -8.88
N VAL A 470 2.59 -39.17 -8.12
CA VAL A 470 3.98 -38.93 -8.54
C VAL A 470 4.76 -40.24 -8.63
N VAL A 471 4.55 -41.18 -7.70
CA VAL A 471 5.14 -42.52 -7.74
C VAL A 471 4.65 -43.27 -8.98
N ASP A 472 3.34 -43.22 -9.25
CA ASP A 472 2.72 -43.92 -10.39
C ASP A 472 3.08 -43.29 -11.76
N ASN A 473 3.52 -42.02 -11.77
CA ASN A 473 3.82 -41.24 -12.98
C ASN A 473 5.18 -40.53 -12.85
N PRO A 474 6.29 -41.28 -12.92
CA PRO A 474 7.62 -40.70 -12.74
C PRO A 474 7.89 -39.59 -13.77
N GLY A 475 8.53 -38.51 -13.32
CA GLY A 475 8.87 -37.34 -14.13
C GLY A 475 7.87 -36.19 -14.08
N ILE A 476 6.60 -36.44 -13.72
CA ILE A 476 5.58 -35.39 -13.76
C ILE A 476 5.81 -34.26 -12.73
N ASP A 477 6.34 -34.61 -11.54
CA ASP A 477 6.71 -33.62 -10.52
C ASP A 477 7.95 -32.81 -10.92
N SER A 478 8.85 -33.40 -11.72
CA SER A 478 10.05 -32.71 -12.19
C SER A 478 9.70 -31.54 -13.12
N GLU A 479 8.69 -31.71 -13.98
CA GLU A 479 8.18 -30.62 -14.83
C GLU A 479 7.62 -29.46 -13.99
N VAL A 480 6.85 -29.77 -12.95
CA VAL A 480 6.28 -28.76 -12.04
C VAL A 480 7.40 -27.99 -11.32
N ARG A 481 8.39 -28.70 -10.79
CA ARG A 481 9.55 -28.09 -10.10
C ARG A 481 10.42 -27.27 -11.04
N MET A 482 10.58 -27.69 -12.30
CA MET A 482 11.33 -26.93 -13.30
C MET A 482 10.65 -25.59 -13.62
N VAL A 483 9.33 -25.58 -13.77
CA VAL A 483 8.56 -24.33 -13.94
C VAL A 483 8.67 -23.47 -12.67
N GLU A 484 8.51 -24.06 -11.50
CA GLU A 484 8.64 -23.35 -10.21
C GLU A 484 10.00 -22.67 -10.05
N ALA A 485 11.09 -23.37 -10.35
CA ALA A 485 12.46 -22.85 -10.33
C ALA A 485 12.69 -21.75 -11.39
N THR A 486 12.11 -21.89 -12.58
CA THR A 486 12.16 -20.84 -13.62
C THR A 486 11.49 -19.56 -13.14
N LEU A 487 10.34 -19.68 -12.47
CA LEU A 487 9.62 -18.54 -11.88
C LEU A 487 10.40 -17.89 -10.73
N GLU A 488 11.11 -18.68 -9.93
CA GLU A 488 12.00 -18.15 -8.87
C GLU A 488 13.16 -17.36 -9.45
N LYS A 489 13.77 -17.88 -10.51
CA LYS A 489 14.86 -17.21 -11.22
C LYS A 489 14.39 -15.89 -11.85
N GLN A 490 13.21 -15.86 -12.47
CA GLN A 490 12.63 -14.62 -13.00
C GLN A 490 12.37 -13.58 -11.89
N ALA A 491 11.90 -14.02 -10.72
CA ALA A 491 11.64 -13.12 -9.60
C ALA A 491 12.92 -12.52 -8.98
N THR A 492 14.05 -13.23 -9.03
CA THR A 492 15.35 -12.71 -8.55
C THR A 492 16.08 -11.88 -9.61
N GLU A 493 15.86 -12.20 -10.89
CA GLU A 493 16.49 -11.53 -12.02
C GLU A 493 15.80 -10.23 -12.46
N GLU A 494 14.55 -9.95 -12.08
CA GLU A 494 13.89 -8.65 -12.34
C GLU A 494 14.49 -7.55 -11.44
N PRO A 495 15.50 -6.77 -11.88
CA PRO A 495 16.24 -5.89 -11.01
C PRO A 495 15.81 -4.46 -11.31
N SER A 496 14.82 -3.93 -10.60
CA SER A 496 14.64 -2.47 -10.41
C SER A 496 14.73 -1.57 -11.67
N ALA A 497 14.45 -2.09 -12.87
CA ALA A 497 14.72 -1.40 -14.13
C ALA A 497 13.82 -0.17 -14.35
N SER A 498 12.78 0.01 -13.53
CA SER A 498 11.96 1.22 -13.48
C SER A 498 12.65 2.43 -12.81
N SER A 499 13.87 2.28 -12.27
CA SER A 499 14.67 3.37 -11.69
C SER A 499 15.75 3.94 -12.65
N SER A 500 15.84 3.45 -13.89
CA SER A 500 16.76 4.01 -14.87
C SER A 500 16.33 5.41 -15.28
N LYS A 501 16.99 6.40 -14.68
CA LYS A 501 17.06 7.79 -15.13
C LYS A 501 17.20 7.81 -16.65
N ARG A 502 16.13 8.14 -17.37
CA ARG A 502 16.22 8.71 -18.72
C ARG A 502 16.97 10.03 -18.60
N GLY A 503 18.29 9.96 -18.59
CA GLY A 503 19.15 11.08 -18.89
C GLY A 503 18.83 11.50 -20.31
N HIS A 504 18.17 12.64 -20.46
CA HIS A 504 18.17 13.39 -21.72
C HIS A 504 19.62 13.73 -22.06
N LYS A 505 20.27 12.83 -22.81
CA LYS A 505 21.49 13.15 -23.54
C LYS A 505 21.03 14.01 -24.72
N ARG A 506 21.12 15.33 -24.57
CA ARG A 506 21.07 16.28 -25.69
C ARG A 506 22.12 15.82 -26.70
N LYS A 507 21.67 15.30 -27.84
CA LYS A 507 22.49 15.25 -29.05
C LYS A 507 22.51 16.66 -29.62
N SER A 508 23.69 17.25 -29.61
CA SER A 508 24.06 18.43 -30.38
C SER A 508 24.15 18.07 -31.86
N GLU A 509 23.64 19.00 -32.67
CA GLU A 509 24.12 19.40 -34.00
C GLU A 509 24.05 18.37 -35.15
N GLU A 510 23.03 18.54 -35.99
CA GLU A 510 23.13 18.43 -37.45
C GLU A 510 22.18 19.47 -38.10
N PRO A 511 22.47 19.95 -39.33
CA PRO A 511 22.05 21.27 -39.80
C PRO A 511 20.67 21.31 -40.46
N CYS A 512 20.04 22.48 -40.35
CA CYS A 512 18.79 22.85 -41.01
C CYS A 512 18.87 22.70 -42.53
N ILE A 513 17.95 21.91 -43.10
CA ILE A 513 17.56 21.94 -44.50
C ILE A 513 16.23 22.72 -44.57
N PRO A 514 16.09 23.74 -45.44
CA PRO A 514 14.88 24.55 -45.52
C PRO A 514 13.73 23.79 -46.20
N PRO A 515 12.47 24.06 -45.82
CA PRO A 515 11.32 23.36 -46.39
C PRO A 515 11.04 23.83 -47.82
N ARG A 516 10.89 22.87 -48.74
CA ARG A 516 10.35 23.09 -50.08
C ARG A 516 8.84 23.36 -49.99
N HIS A 517 8.43 24.46 -50.61
CA HIS A 517 7.05 24.75 -50.97
C HIS A 517 6.45 23.59 -51.78
N HIS A 518 5.35 23.01 -51.30
CA HIS A 518 4.41 22.29 -52.14
C HIS A 518 3.15 23.14 -52.32
N GLN A 519 2.89 23.46 -53.58
CA GLN A 519 1.71 24.16 -54.06
C GLN A 519 0.46 23.31 -53.84
N LEU A 520 -0.59 23.95 -53.34
CA LEU A 520 -1.96 23.46 -53.40
C LEU A 520 -2.41 23.53 -54.86
N GLU A 521 -2.81 22.39 -55.43
CA GLU A 521 -3.75 22.37 -56.55
C GLU A 521 -5.17 22.20 -56.02
N GLU A 522 -5.98 23.21 -56.31
CA GLU A 522 -7.43 23.20 -56.18
C GLU A 522 -8.04 22.21 -57.19
N ARG A 523 -8.89 21.30 -56.73
CA ARG A 523 -9.98 20.77 -57.56
C ARG A 523 -11.29 20.82 -56.79
N LYS A 524 -12.15 21.72 -57.26
CA LYS A 524 -13.58 21.78 -56.99
C LYS A 524 -14.27 20.57 -57.62
N SER A 525 -15.18 19.94 -56.88
CA SER A 525 -16.39 19.36 -57.44
C SER A 525 -17.47 19.34 -56.37
N GLU A 526 -18.55 20.03 -56.72
CA GLU A 526 -19.80 20.23 -56.00
C GLU A 526 -20.62 18.93 -55.97
N GLU A 527 -21.29 18.62 -54.85
CA GLU A 527 -22.75 18.49 -54.73
C GLU A 527 -23.17 17.83 -53.39
N PRO A 528 -24.41 18.11 -52.90
CA PRO A 528 -24.74 18.05 -51.48
C PRO A 528 -25.47 16.77 -51.09
N CYS A 529 -25.11 16.18 -49.94
CA CYS A 529 -25.91 15.13 -49.29
C CYS A 529 -26.55 15.67 -48.01
N THR A 530 -27.86 15.83 -48.12
CA THR A 530 -28.87 16.19 -47.12
C THR A 530 -28.80 15.31 -45.85
N PRO A 531 -29.02 15.86 -44.64
CA PRO A 531 -29.11 15.06 -43.43
C PRO A 531 -30.45 14.30 -43.34
N PRO A 532 -30.49 13.09 -42.76
CA PRO A 532 -31.72 12.31 -42.69
C PRO A 532 -32.71 12.92 -41.69
N ARG A 533 -33.96 13.05 -42.16
CA ARG A 533 -35.14 13.42 -41.37
C ARG A 533 -35.43 12.37 -40.30
N HIS A 534 -35.69 12.84 -39.09
CA HIS A 534 -36.38 12.11 -38.04
C HIS A 534 -37.76 11.67 -38.55
N HIS A 535 -37.96 10.36 -38.70
CA HIS A 535 -39.29 9.78 -38.71
C HIS A 535 -39.72 9.52 -37.27
N GLN A 536 -40.66 10.35 -36.78
CA GLN A 536 -41.53 9.99 -35.67
C GLN A 536 -42.52 8.95 -36.19
N LEU A 537 -42.42 7.73 -35.66
CA LEU A 537 -43.48 6.73 -35.74
C LEU A 537 -44.21 6.76 -34.40
N GLU A 538 -45.43 7.29 -34.44
CA GLU A 538 -46.42 7.13 -33.38
C GLU A 538 -46.84 5.66 -33.34
N ALA A 539 -46.49 4.97 -32.26
CA ALA A 539 -47.02 3.66 -31.92
C ALA A 539 -47.94 3.82 -30.71
N HIS A 540 -49.23 3.67 -30.96
CA HIS A 540 -50.25 3.48 -29.93
C HIS A 540 -49.91 2.22 -29.11
N ALA A 541 -49.68 2.39 -27.82
CA ALA A 541 -49.63 1.29 -26.87
C ALA A 541 -51.03 1.11 -26.27
N GLU A 542 -51.72 0.05 -26.70
CA GLU A 542 -52.91 -0.46 -26.03
C GLU A 542 -52.52 -1.15 -24.71
N GLU A 543 -53.19 -0.78 -23.63
CA GLU A 543 -53.09 -1.42 -22.32
C GLU A 543 -53.73 -2.82 -22.35
N PRO A 544 -53.05 -3.89 -21.89
CA PRO A 544 -53.71 -5.15 -21.66
C PRO A 544 -54.48 -5.11 -20.33
N LYS A 545 -55.81 -5.18 -20.45
CA LYS A 545 -56.76 -5.43 -19.36
C LYS A 545 -56.47 -6.77 -18.68
N THR A 546 -56.21 -6.72 -17.38
CA THR A 546 -56.16 -7.88 -16.49
C THR A 546 -57.57 -8.45 -16.28
N PRO A 547 -57.83 -9.76 -16.45
CA PRO A 547 -59.12 -10.35 -16.11
C PRO A 547 -59.22 -10.57 -14.59
N LEU A 548 -60.28 -10.02 -13.98
CA LEU A 548 -60.80 -10.45 -12.69
C LEU A 548 -61.26 -11.91 -12.80
N LEU A 549 -60.78 -12.75 -11.89
CA LEU A 549 -61.23 -14.14 -11.75
C LEU A 549 -61.86 -14.29 -10.37
N GLU A 550 -63.13 -14.69 -10.40
CA GLU A 550 -64.03 -14.97 -9.29
C GLU A 550 -63.43 -15.96 -8.28
N GLN A 551 -63.56 -15.63 -7.00
CA GLN A 551 -63.35 -16.56 -5.90
C GLN A 551 -64.67 -17.25 -5.56
N GLN A 552 -64.75 -18.56 -5.81
CA GLN A 552 -65.72 -19.45 -5.21
C GLN A 552 -65.19 -19.97 -3.87
N GLU A 553 -66.04 -19.86 -2.84
CA GLU A 553 -65.87 -20.42 -1.50
C GLU A 553 -65.97 -21.95 -1.51
N VAL A 554 -65.02 -22.67 -0.88
CA VAL A 554 -65.31 -23.92 -0.16
C VAL A 554 -64.37 -24.11 1.05
N ASN A 555 -65.00 -24.18 2.21
CA ASN A 555 -64.70 -24.67 3.56
C ASN A 555 -63.40 -25.44 3.93
N ALA A 556 -62.92 -25.07 5.13
CA ALA A 556 -62.39 -25.88 6.27
C ALA A 556 -61.20 -26.83 6.02
N SER A 557 -60.16 -26.98 6.85
CA SER A 557 -60.03 -26.89 8.31
C SER A 557 -58.53 -27.01 8.65
N SER A 558 -57.98 -26.21 9.59
CA SER A 558 -56.84 -26.56 10.49
C SER A 558 -56.32 -25.33 11.27
N PRO A 559 -55.65 -25.52 12.43
CA PRO A 559 -55.87 -24.70 13.62
C PRO A 559 -54.96 -23.48 13.76
N LEU A 560 -55.51 -22.51 14.50
CA LEU A 560 -54.88 -21.28 14.99
C LEU A 560 -53.64 -21.56 15.87
N LEU A 561 -52.50 -21.01 15.45
CA LEU A 561 -51.43 -20.57 16.34
C LEU A 561 -51.23 -19.07 16.13
N THR A 562 -51.47 -18.34 17.20
CA THR A 562 -51.36 -16.89 17.33
C THR A 562 -49.92 -16.42 17.09
N ALA A 563 -49.73 -15.49 16.18
CA ALA A 563 -48.47 -14.78 15.98
C ALA A 563 -48.32 -13.69 17.06
N SER A 564 -47.30 -13.83 17.90
CA SER A 564 -46.84 -12.77 18.80
C SER A 564 -46.09 -11.67 18.04
N PRO A 565 -46.29 -10.38 18.41
CA PRO A 565 -45.57 -9.27 17.80
C PRO A 565 -44.11 -9.21 18.26
N LEU A 566 -43.24 -8.75 17.34
CA LEU A 566 -41.82 -8.48 17.53
C LEU A 566 -41.56 -7.55 18.75
N PRO A 567 -40.58 -7.85 19.62
CA PRO A 567 -40.27 -7.00 20.75
C PRO A 567 -39.50 -5.74 20.31
N ARG A 568 -39.97 -4.59 20.79
CA ARG A 568 -39.25 -3.31 20.74
C ARG A 568 -37.97 -3.44 21.58
N MET A 569 -36.84 -3.00 21.00
CA MET A 569 -35.57 -2.89 21.71
C MET A 569 -35.64 -1.85 22.84
N ASN A 570 -35.20 -2.26 24.03
CA ASN A 570 -35.06 -1.44 25.23
C ASN A 570 -33.68 -0.71 25.21
N PRO A 571 -33.59 0.62 25.43
CA PRO A 571 -32.33 1.35 25.35
C PRO A 571 -31.38 1.21 26.55
N ASP A 572 -31.77 0.56 27.65
CA ASP A 572 -30.99 0.53 28.89
C ASP A 572 -30.44 -0.86 29.23
N CYS A 573 -29.38 -1.29 28.56
CA CYS A 573 -28.64 -2.51 28.93
C CYS A 573 -27.12 -2.28 28.92
N PRO A 574 -26.50 -1.98 30.08
CA PRO A 574 -25.05 -1.83 30.20
C PRO A 574 -24.45 -3.01 30.96
N TYR A 575 -24.04 -4.08 30.28
CA TYR A 575 -23.09 -5.05 30.86
C TYR A 575 -22.14 -5.58 29.79
N ALA A 576 -20.93 -5.04 29.75
CA ALA A 576 -19.79 -5.72 29.13
C ALA A 576 -19.12 -6.57 30.21
N VAL A 577 -19.14 -7.89 30.05
CA VAL A 577 -18.44 -8.83 30.94
C VAL A 577 -17.03 -9.03 30.39
N THR A 578 -16.01 -8.50 31.06
CA THR A 578 -14.61 -8.82 30.75
C THR A 578 -14.16 -9.98 31.63
N HIS A 579 -13.71 -11.07 31.01
CA HIS A 579 -13.14 -12.23 31.71
C HIS A 579 -11.68 -11.93 32.03
N ALA A 580 -11.25 -12.18 33.26
CA ALA A 580 -9.85 -12.11 33.66
C ALA A 580 -9.35 -13.52 34.02
N TRP A 581 -8.18 -13.87 33.49
CA TRP A 581 -7.50 -15.13 33.74
C TRP A 581 -6.29 -14.86 34.62
N LYS A 582 -6.13 -15.65 35.68
CA LYS A 582 -4.92 -15.64 36.51
C LYS A 582 -4.58 -17.08 36.90
N ASP A 583 -3.35 -17.49 36.63
CA ASP A 583 -2.80 -18.82 36.96
C ASP A 583 -3.62 -20.02 36.45
N GLY A 584 -4.28 -19.87 35.30
CA GLY A 584 -4.97 -20.96 34.61
C GLY A 584 -6.41 -21.24 35.06
N GLU A 585 -6.96 -20.49 36.01
CA GLU A 585 -8.36 -20.61 36.43
C GLU A 585 -9.16 -19.33 36.13
N LEU A 586 -10.45 -19.52 35.79
CA LEU A 586 -11.41 -18.45 35.52
C LEU A 586 -12.01 -17.99 36.86
N LEU A 587 -11.69 -16.77 37.28
CA LEU A 587 -12.23 -16.20 38.51
C LEU A 587 -13.62 -15.61 38.27
N GLU A 588 -14.61 -16.05 39.06
CA GLU A 588 -15.95 -15.47 39.09
C GLU A 588 -15.92 -14.18 39.91
N VAL A 589 -16.37 -13.06 39.34
CA VAL A 589 -16.40 -11.75 40.03
C VAL A 589 -17.84 -11.28 40.19
N THR A 590 -18.25 -11.09 41.43
CA THR A 590 -19.58 -10.57 41.80
C THR A 590 -19.69 -9.08 41.43
N PRO A 591 -20.85 -8.57 40.93
CA PRO A 591 -20.96 -7.18 40.49
C PRO A 591 -20.93 -6.19 41.66
N LEU A 592 -20.15 -5.11 41.51
CA LEU A 592 -20.15 -3.94 42.40
C LEU A 592 -21.45 -3.14 42.22
N LYS A 593 -22.19 -2.92 43.32
CA LYS A 593 -23.29 -1.95 43.38
C LYS A 593 -22.73 -0.53 43.25
N GLN A 594 -23.20 0.24 42.27
CA GLN A 594 -23.01 1.69 42.25
C GLN A 594 -24.05 2.36 43.17
N SER A 595 -23.58 3.12 44.15
CA SER A 595 -24.38 4.10 44.89
C SER A 595 -24.47 5.40 44.09
N ALA A 596 -25.69 5.89 43.91
CA ALA A 596 -25.97 7.20 43.34
C ALA A 596 -25.72 8.30 44.39
N GLU A 597 -24.82 9.24 44.10
CA GLU A 597 -24.81 10.62 44.63
C GLU A 597 -23.62 11.38 44.04
N ASN A 598 -23.89 12.24 43.04
CA ASN A 598 -23.45 13.65 43.03
C ASN A 598 -23.69 14.30 41.67
N THR A 599 -24.72 15.15 41.68
CA THR A 599 -25.08 16.15 40.69
C THR A 599 -24.12 17.33 40.82
N VAL A 600 -23.31 17.67 39.81
CA VAL A 600 -22.84 19.06 39.61
C VAL A 600 -22.76 19.36 38.12
N PHE A 601 -23.49 20.42 37.76
CA PHE A 601 -23.50 21.18 36.51
C PHE A 601 -22.11 21.44 35.92
N PHE A 602 -22.00 21.43 34.58
CA PHE A 602 -21.49 22.59 33.84
C PHE A 602 -21.96 22.53 32.38
N GLU A 603 -22.79 23.51 32.01
CA GLU A 603 -23.07 23.91 30.64
C GLU A 603 -21.88 24.66 30.04
N ASN A 604 -21.84 24.61 28.70
CA ASN A 604 -21.33 25.60 27.75
C ASN A 604 -20.00 25.34 27.00
N PHE A 605 -20.17 25.45 25.68
CA PHE A 605 -19.26 25.84 24.60
C PHE A 605 -18.42 24.78 23.85
N PHE A 606 -18.80 24.67 22.56
CA PHE A 606 -18.11 24.18 21.36
C PHE A 606 -17.87 22.67 21.16
#